data_AF-R5KGQ6-F1
#
_entry.id   AF-R5KGQ6-F1
#
_cell.length_a   1.000
_cell.length_b   1.000
_cell.length_c   1.000
_cell.angle_alpha   90.00
_cell.angle_beta   90.00
_cell.angle_gamma   90.00
#
_symmetry.space_group_name_H-M   'P 1'
#
loop_
_entity.id
_entity.type
_entity.pdbx_description
1 polymer ?
#
loop_
_entity_poly.entity_id
_entity_poly.type
_entity_poly.pdbx_seq_one_letter_code
_entity_poly.pdbx_strand_id
1 'polypeptide(L)'
;MNHSFRTIIVCVIVMAALSGCGKQHKAEEVVKDFLDVNLKENNYSISFTKIDSTRLVTDSAVNAMRENAKKNTAFKNNIKYNSTPSQKVYMFTKAVIRFNEDTIRHTFYLTPDLTQVVSFKDN
;
A
#
# COMPACT_ATOMS: atom_id res chain seq x y z
N MET A 1 13.28 13.55 49.84
CA MET A 1 13.04 12.10 49.60
C MET A 1 11.70 11.96 48.89
N ASN A 2 11.63 12.27 47.59
CA ASN A 2 12.07 11.45 46.45
C ASN A 2 11.10 10.29 46.14
N HIS A 3 9.78 10.51 46.10
CA HIS A 3 8.84 9.49 45.61
C HIS A 3 7.98 9.91 44.41
N SER A 4 7.76 11.20 44.16
CA SER A 4 6.89 11.63 43.04
C SER A 4 7.59 11.77 41.68
N PHE A 5 8.92 11.61 41.63
CA PHE A 5 9.69 11.80 40.40
C PHE A 5 10.03 10.49 39.66
N ARG A 6 9.79 9.32 40.26
CA ARG A 6 10.18 8.02 39.67
C ARG A 6 9.09 7.37 38.81
N THR A 7 7.85 7.83 38.87
CA THR A 7 6.73 7.17 38.17
C THR A 7 6.43 7.78 36.79
N ILE A 8 6.91 8.99 36.48
CA ILE A 8 6.57 9.69 35.23
C ILE A 8 7.42 9.22 34.03
N ILE A 9 8.55 8.52 34.26
CA ILE A 9 9.50 8.17 33.20
C ILE A 9 9.12 6.87 32.44
N VAL A 10 8.16 6.07 32.93
CA VAL A 10 7.87 4.74 32.35
C VAL A 10 6.81 4.76 31.23
N CYS A 11 6.01 5.82 31.08
CA CYS A 11 4.91 5.83 30.10
C CYS A 11 5.28 6.32 28.68
N VAL A 12 6.45 6.94 28.47
CA VAL A 12 6.76 7.60 27.18
C VAL A 12 7.40 6.65 26.15
N ILE A 13 7.85 5.46 26.55
CA ILE A 13 8.62 4.57 25.66
C ILE A 13 7.72 3.72 24.72
N VAL A 14 6.44 3.55 25.02
CA VAL A 14 5.54 2.67 24.22
C VAL A 14 5.01 3.34 22.94
N MET A 15 4.96 4.68 22.85
CA MET A 15 4.46 5.36 21.65
C MET A 15 5.46 5.38 20.48
N ALA A 16 6.76 5.24 20.75
CA ALA A 16 7.79 5.31 19.70
C ALA A 16 7.90 4.04 18.84
N ALA A 17 7.40 2.90 19.32
CA ALA A 17 7.49 1.61 18.63
C ALA A 17 6.47 1.43 17.48
N LEU A 18 5.50 2.34 17.33
CA LEU A 18 4.39 2.20 16.37
C LEU A 18 4.66 2.84 15.00
N SER A 19 5.76 3.58 14.83
CA SER A 19 6.00 4.37 13.62
C SER A 19 6.16 3.52 12.34
N GLY A 20 6.79 2.34 12.44
CA GLY A 20 6.95 1.41 11.32
C GLY A 20 5.72 0.52 11.08
N CYS A 21 5.11 0.01 12.16
CA CYS A 21 3.94 -0.87 12.07
C CYS A 21 2.68 -0.12 11.61
N GLY A 22 2.50 1.14 12.05
CA GLY A 22 1.40 1.98 11.62
C GLY A 22 1.43 2.31 10.12
N LYS A 23 2.61 2.59 9.57
CA LYS A 23 2.77 2.80 8.12
C LYS A 23 2.48 1.54 7.31
N GLN A 24 2.95 0.38 7.78
CA GLN A 24 2.63 -0.90 7.16
C GLN A 24 1.12 -1.11 7.13
N HIS A 25 0.45 -1.02 8.29
CA HIS A 25 -0.98 -1.25 8.39
C HIS A 25 -1.79 -0.31 7.48
N LYS A 26 -1.45 0.98 7.48
CA LYS A 26 -2.10 1.97 6.61
C LYS A 26 -1.92 1.68 5.13
N ALA A 27 -0.74 1.24 4.71
CA ALA A 27 -0.51 0.86 3.31
C ALA A 27 -1.31 -0.37 2.90
N GLU A 28 -1.42 -1.36 3.78
CA GLU A 28 -2.23 -2.55 3.55
C GLU A 28 -3.72 -2.21 3.43
N GLU A 29 -4.22 -1.32 4.29
CA GLU A 29 -5.61 -0.81 4.24
C GLU A 29 -5.89 -0.09 2.92
N VAL A 30 -5.04 0.85 2.50
CA VAL A 30 -5.20 1.56 1.22
C VAL A 30 -5.17 0.62 0.03
N VAL A 31 -4.34 -0.43 0.05
CA VAL A 31 -4.35 -1.43 -1.03
C VAL A 31 -5.63 -2.27 -0.99
N LYS A 32 -6.12 -2.68 0.18
CA LYS A 32 -7.39 -3.43 0.31
C LYS A 32 -8.57 -2.61 -0.21
N ASP A 33 -8.70 -1.36 0.21
CA ASP A 33 -9.77 -0.47 -0.27
C ASP A 33 -9.72 -0.30 -1.79
N PHE A 34 -8.51 -0.19 -2.35
CA PHE A 34 -8.33 -0.15 -3.80
C PHE A 34 -8.76 -1.45 -4.48
N LEU A 35 -8.45 -2.60 -3.90
CA LEU A 35 -8.82 -3.91 -4.44
C LEU A 35 -10.33 -4.15 -4.36
N ASP A 36 -10.99 -3.83 -3.25
CA ASP A 36 -12.45 -3.96 -3.09
C ASP A 36 -13.22 -3.18 -4.17
N VAL A 37 -12.68 -2.01 -4.55
CA VAL A 37 -13.27 -1.20 -5.64
C VAL A 37 -12.94 -1.77 -7.02
N ASN A 38 -11.72 -2.27 -7.24
CA ASN A 38 -11.18 -2.48 -8.59
C ASN A 38 -10.98 -3.95 -9.02
N LEU A 39 -10.90 -4.92 -8.12
CA LEU A 39 -10.92 -6.34 -8.48
C LEU A 39 -12.31 -6.74 -8.99
N LYS A 40 -12.35 -7.73 -9.89
CA LYS A 40 -13.61 -8.37 -10.31
C LYS A 40 -14.17 -9.27 -9.22
N GLU A 41 -13.30 -10.02 -8.56
CA GLU A 41 -13.66 -10.91 -7.46
C GLU A 41 -13.77 -10.15 -6.15
N ASN A 42 -14.86 -10.40 -5.42
CA ASN A 42 -15.12 -9.76 -4.12
C ASN A 42 -14.59 -10.58 -2.93
N ASN A 43 -14.26 -11.85 -3.14
CA ASN A 43 -13.74 -12.73 -2.10
C ASN A 43 -12.29 -13.09 -2.42
N TYR A 44 -11.36 -12.51 -1.67
CA TYR A 44 -9.94 -12.78 -1.83
C TYR A 44 -9.23 -12.80 -0.47
N SER A 45 -8.10 -13.50 -0.42
CA SER A 45 -7.11 -13.36 0.65
C SER A 45 -5.89 -12.62 0.13
N ILE A 46 -5.22 -11.88 1.01
CA ILE A 46 -4.07 -11.05 0.65
C ILE A 46 -3.00 -11.10 1.71
N SER A 47 -1.75 -11.16 1.26
CA SER A 47 -0.56 -11.03 2.11
C SER A 47 0.40 -10.01 1.52
N PHE A 48 1.09 -9.27 2.37
CA PHE A 48 1.97 -8.17 1.96
C PHE A 48 3.42 -8.40 2.36
N THR A 49 4.33 -7.81 1.58
CA THR A 49 5.71 -7.60 2.05
C THR A 49 5.79 -6.35 2.92
N LYS A 50 6.93 -6.18 3.59
CA LYS A 50 7.25 -4.93 4.27
C LYS A 50 7.21 -3.76 3.27
N ILE A 51 6.64 -2.65 3.71
CA ILE A 51 6.60 -1.39 2.98
C ILE A 51 8.00 -0.80 2.86
N ASP A 52 8.28 -0.22 1.69
CA ASP A 52 9.49 0.52 1.42
C ASP A 52 9.16 1.76 0.55
N SER A 53 10.17 2.55 0.20
CA SER A 53 10.02 3.76 -0.58
C SER A 53 10.98 3.80 -1.77
N THR A 54 10.59 4.51 -2.84
CA THR A 54 11.42 4.69 -4.01
C THR A 54 11.20 6.06 -4.65
N ARG A 55 12.25 6.59 -5.27
CA ARG A 55 12.20 7.80 -6.12
C ARG A 55 12.40 7.48 -7.60
N LEU A 56 12.50 6.19 -7.94
CA LEU A 56 12.88 5.73 -9.28
C LEU A 56 11.66 5.54 -10.21
N VAL A 57 10.45 5.67 -9.69
CA VAL A 57 9.22 5.57 -10.49
C VAL A 57 8.97 6.92 -11.17
N THR A 58 9.03 6.92 -12.50
CA THR A 58 8.78 8.11 -13.34
C THR A 58 7.32 8.17 -13.76
N ASP A 59 6.87 9.36 -14.20
CA ASP A 59 5.52 9.55 -14.73
C ASP A 59 5.24 8.62 -15.93
N SER A 60 6.23 8.41 -16.80
CA SER A 60 6.10 7.46 -17.91
C SER A 60 5.92 6.02 -17.41
N ALA A 61 6.60 5.63 -16.33
CA ALA A 61 6.43 4.31 -15.73
C ALA A 61 5.04 4.15 -15.10
N VAL A 62 4.51 5.20 -14.45
CA VAL A 62 3.13 5.23 -13.91
C VAL A 62 2.12 5.04 -15.03
N ASN A 63 2.26 5.78 -16.13
CA ASN A 63 1.35 5.66 -17.27
C ASN A 63 1.43 4.26 -17.89
N ALA A 64 2.63 3.73 -18.11
CA ALA A 64 2.81 2.36 -18.63
C ALA A 64 2.18 1.30 -17.70
N MET A 65 2.34 1.44 -16.38
CA MET A 65 1.68 0.58 -15.39
C MET A 65 0.15 0.64 -15.49
N ARG A 66 -0.42 1.84 -15.59
CA ARG A 66 -1.87 2.02 -15.74
C ARG A 66 -2.40 1.47 -17.07
N GLU A 67 -1.65 1.62 -18.16
CA GLU A 67 -2.02 1.01 -19.45
C GLU A 67 -1.95 -0.52 -19.43
N ASN A 68 -0.94 -1.08 -18.77
CA ASN A 68 -0.85 -2.52 -18.58
C ASN A 68 -1.97 -3.05 -17.67
N ALA A 69 -2.36 -2.30 -16.64
CA ALA A 69 -3.46 -2.65 -15.75
C ALA A 69 -4.80 -2.80 -16.49
N LYS A 70 -5.05 -2.00 -17.54
CA LYS A 70 -6.26 -2.14 -18.39
C LYS A 70 -6.34 -3.49 -19.12
N LYS A 71 -5.21 -4.16 -19.32
CA LYS A 71 -5.13 -5.48 -19.97
C LYS A 71 -5.20 -6.62 -18.96
N ASN A 72 -5.14 -6.32 -17.65
CA ASN A 72 -5.17 -7.33 -16.61
C ASN A 72 -6.60 -7.87 -16.45
N THR A 73 -6.74 -9.19 -16.55
CA THR A 73 -8.05 -9.87 -16.53
C THR A 73 -8.67 -9.96 -15.15
N ALA A 74 -7.89 -9.84 -14.07
CA ALA A 74 -8.37 -9.89 -12.68
C ALA A 74 -9.03 -8.58 -12.21
N PHE A 75 -8.69 -7.45 -12.84
CA PHE A 75 -9.22 -6.13 -12.51
C PHE A 75 -10.37 -5.72 -13.43
N LYS A 76 -11.26 -4.86 -12.93
CA LYS A 76 -12.31 -4.19 -13.72
C LYS A 76 -11.66 -3.30 -14.78
N ASN A 77 -12.27 -3.19 -15.95
CA ASN A 77 -11.71 -2.39 -17.07
C ASN A 77 -11.58 -0.88 -16.75
N ASN A 78 -12.41 -0.36 -15.84
CA ASN A 78 -12.39 1.05 -15.43
C ASN A 78 -11.77 1.21 -14.03
N ILE A 79 -10.47 0.99 -13.94
CA ILE A 79 -9.73 1.11 -12.68
C ILE A 79 -9.72 2.58 -12.22
N LYS A 80 -10.19 2.83 -11.01
CA LYS A 80 -10.29 4.17 -10.42
C LYS A 80 -9.02 4.52 -9.67
N TYR A 81 -8.31 5.53 -10.16
CA TYR A 81 -7.18 6.15 -9.47
C TYR A 81 -7.58 7.56 -9.03
N ASN A 82 -7.52 7.83 -7.72
CA ASN A 82 -7.88 9.13 -7.16
C ASN A 82 -6.66 10.04 -6.93
N SER A 83 -5.47 9.58 -7.31
CA SER A 83 -4.21 10.30 -7.11
C SER A 83 -3.73 10.97 -8.38
N THR A 84 -2.97 12.04 -8.19
CA THR A 84 -2.11 12.55 -9.26
C THR A 84 -1.07 11.48 -9.64
N PRO A 85 -0.76 11.32 -10.94
CA PRO A 85 0.22 10.33 -11.38
C PRO A 85 1.64 10.60 -10.84
N SER A 86 2.03 11.87 -10.73
CA SER A 86 3.40 12.25 -10.36
C SER A 86 3.57 12.43 -8.86
N GLN A 87 4.54 11.70 -8.29
CA GLN A 87 4.97 11.83 -6.91
C GLN A 87 6.49 11.99 -6.83
N LYS A 88 6.99 12.83 -5.90
CA LYS A 88 8.43 12.96 -5.65
C LYS A 88 9.06 11.70 -5.05
N VAL A 89 8.24 10.91 -4.35
CA VAL A 89 8.59 9.62 -3.75
C VAL A 89 7.33 8.77 -3.77
N TYR A 90 7.49 7.47 -3.93
CA TYR A 90 6.40 6.51 -3.84
C TYR A 90 6.68 5.60 -2.65
N MET A 91 5.65 5.34 -1.86
CA MET A 91 5.67 4.19 -0.96
C MET A 91 5.25 2.97 -1.78
N PHE A 92 5.78 1.79 -1.48
CA PHE A 92 5.35 0.59 -2.17
C PHE A 92 5.34 -0.65 -1.28
N THR A 93 4.46 -1.58 -1.62
CA THR A 93 4.41 -2.92 -1.04
C THR A 93 4.08 -3.95 -2.12
N LYS A 94 4.59 -5.18 -1.97
CA LYS A 94 4.21 -6.29 -2.83
C LYS A 94 3.07 -7.05 -2.18
N ALA A 95 2.03 -7.33 -2.94
CA ALA A 95 0.89 -8.12 -2.51
C ALA A 95 0.86 -9.46 -3.27
N VAL A 96 0.49 -10.51 -2.55
CA VAL A 96 0.06 -11.79 -3.13
C VAL A 96 -1.41 -11.92 -2.85
N ILE A 97 -2.22 -11.90 -3.91
CA ILE A 97 -3.68 -11.92 -3.86
C ILE A 97 -4.14 -13.29 -4.36
N ARG A 98 -5.02 -13.93 -3.61
CA ARG A 98 -5.59 -15.24 -3.96
C ARG A 98 -7.09 -15.16 -3.95
N PHE A 99 -7.73 -15.59 -5.02
CA PHE A 99 -9.17 -15.73 -5.16
C PHE A 99 -9.43 -16.96 -6.01
N ASN A 100 -10.48 -17.71 -5.69
CA ASN A 100 -10.77 -19.00 -6.32
C ASN A 100 -9.52 -19.91 -6.31
N GLU A 101 -9.07 -20.40 -7.47
CA GLU A 101 -7.85 -21.20 -7.64
C GLU A 101 -6.65 -20.36 -8.16
N ASP A 102 -6.84 -19.06 -8.37
CA ASP A 102 -5.84 -18.17 -8.93
C ASP A 102 -4.99 -17.49 -7.86
N THR A 103 -3.74 -17.18 -8.23
CA THR A 103 -2.83 -16.37 -7.41
C THR A 103 -2.14 -15.35 -8.28
N ILE A 104 -2.34 -14.06 -8.00
CA ILE A 104 -1.69 -12.95 -8.68
C ILE A 104 -0.74 -12.20 -7.74
N ARG A 105 0.31 -11.62 -8.31
CA ARG A 105 1.37 -10.92 -7.56
C ARG A 105 1.57 -9.54 -8.14
N HIS A 106 1.39 -8.53 -7.31
CA HIS A 106 1.53 -7.14 -7.76
C HIS A 106 2.37 -6.32 -6.81
N THR A 107 3.07 -5.33 -7.35
CA THR A 107 3.67 -4.26 -6.57
C THR A 107 2.77 -3.04 -6.65
N PHE A 108 2.25 -2.58 -5.51
CA PHE A 108 1.41 -1.38 -5.43
C PHE A 108 2.27 -0.19 -5.05
N TYR A 109 2.16 0.90 -5.82
CA TYR A 109 2.79 2.18 -5.53
C TYR A 109 1.74 3.15 -5.00
N LEU A 110 2.03 3.76 -3.86
CA LEU A 110 1.12 4.60 -3.09
C LEU A 110 1.67 6.02 -3.00
N THR A 111 0.76 6.96 -2.71
CA THR A 111 1.14 8.33 -2.35
C THR A 111 2.02 8.34 -1.08
N PRO A 112 2.91 9.34 -0.91
CA PRO A 112 3.83 9.41 0.24
C PRO A 112 3.14 9.38 1.61
N ASP A 113 1.92 9.92 1.67
CA ASP A 113 1.07 10.03 2.86
C ASP A 113 0.21 8.77 3.10
N LEU A 114 0.33 7.75 2.23
CA LEU A 114 -0.43 6.49 2.29
C LEU A 114 -1.93 6.74 2.34
N THR A 115 -2.46 7.45 1.35
CA THR A 115 -3.90 7.71 1.24
C THR A 115 -4.50 7.12 -0.03
N GLN A 116 -3.68 6.90 -1.07
CA GLN A 116 -4.17 6.45 -2.37
C GLN A 116 -3.15 5.54 -3.07
N VAL A 117 -3.64 4.58 -3.83
CA VAL A 117 -2.84 3.84 -4.83
C VAL A 117 -2.67 4.72 -6.07
N VAL A 118 -1.42 4.90 -6.50
CA VAL A 118 -1.05 5.66 -7.69
C VAL A 118 -1.03 4.77 -8.93
N SER A 119 -0.45 3.58 -8.80
CA SER A 119 -0.38 2.56 -9.86
C SER A 119 0.01 1.21 -9.26
N PHE A 120 -0.09 0.15 -10.06
CA PHE A 120 0.47 -1.15 -9.70
C PHE A 120 1.17 -1.80 -10.88
N LYS A 121 2.15 -2.65 -10.56
CA LYS A 121 2.94 -3.39 -11.54
C LYS A 121 2.70 -4.88 -11.36
N ASP A 122 2.47 -5.57 -12.46
CA ASP A 122 2.49 -7.04 -12.48
C ASP A 122 3.90 -7.59 -12.24
N ASN A 123 4.02 -8.75 -11.58
CA ASN A 123 5.30 -9.33 -11.16
C ASN A 123 5.49 -10.74 -11.70
#